data_AF-A0A534YEJ5-F1
#
_entry.id   AF-A0A534YEJ5-F1
#
_cell.length_a   1.000
_cell.length_b   1.000
_cell.length_c   1.000
_cell.angle_alpha   90.00
_cell.angle_beta   90.00
_cell.angle_gamma   90.00
#
_symmetry.space_group_name_H-M   'P 1'
#
loop_
_entity.id
_entity.type
_entity.pdbx_description
1 polymer ?
#
loop_
_entity_poly.entity_id
_entity_poly.type
_entity_poly.pdbx_seq_one_letter_code
_entity_poly.pdbx_strand_id
1 'polypeptide(L)'
;MPLALLLLLAAPQTWSYDVGPAPLVKASNVGGTIRVESVQARGVGISAETSGGTDEERARWNIETHGSQSEVSVRVCCGPCGKRGKNKGCQDSVRFDLVLRVPEDAHLELNGVSSRVSVAGVAGEQSIDTVAGDMEVEGSAAPLRLTTVSGRISVRPQKPAPSQIQSVSGDVAIALPAGAPARVVLSTASGRLNGDPKLRSVGRSGPKIAVETVSGDVTVVDTGRSSR
;
A
#
# COMPACT_ATOMS: atom_id res chain seq x y z
N MET A 1 -29.19 -39.36 -5.22
CA MET A 1 -29.14 -37.92 -4.85
C MET A 1 -27.68 -37.58 -4.60
N PRO A 2 -27.03 -36.69 -5.36
CA PRO A 2 -25.62 -36.40 -5.14
C PRO A 2 -25.50 -35.57 -3.86
N LEU A 3 -24.63 -36.00 -2.94
CA LEU A 3 -24.22 -35.25 -1.77
C LEU A 3 -23.44 -34.03 -2.27
N ALA A 4 -24.04 -32.85 -2.20
CA ALA A 4 -23.30 -31.60 -2.40
C ALA A 4 -22.33 -31.47 -1.23
N LEU A 5 -21.04 -31.68 -1.50
CA LEU A 5 -19.95 -31.37 -0.58
C LEU A 5 -19.93 -29.84 -0.41
N LEU A 6 -20.61 -29.36 0.63
CA LEU A 6 -20.60 -27.96 1.01
C LEU A 6 -19.18 -27.65 1.54
N LEU A 7 -18.30 -27.14 0.68
CA LEU A 7 -17.04 -26.54 1.09
C LEU A 7 -17.38 -25.38 2.03
N LEU A 8 -17.26 -25.59 3.34
CA LEU A 8 -17.20 -24.48 4.30
C LEU A 8 -15.90 -23.74 4.05
N LEU A 9 -15.95 -22.73 3.19
CA LEU A 9 -14.93 -21.67 3.21
C LEU A 9 -15.00 -21.03 4.60
N ALA A 10 -13.88 -21.01 5.31
CA ALA A 10 -13.79 -20.27 6.57
C ALA A 10 -14.15 -18.80 6.28
N ALA A 11 -15.15 -18.27 6.96
CA ALA A 11 -15.58 -16.89 6.79
C ALA A 11 -14.41 -15.93 7.13
N PRO A 12 -14.32 -14.76 6.46
CA PRO A 12 -13.31 -13.77 6.78
C PRO A 12 -13.38 -13.36 8.25
N GLN A 13 -12.22 -13.21 8.88
CA GLN A 13 -12.15 -12.62 10.22
C GLN A 13 -12.34 -11.11 10.09
N THR A 14 -13.21 -10.52 10.92
CA THR A 14 -13.55 -9.10 10.82
C THR A 14 -13.47 -8.39 12.16
N TRP A 15 -13.07 -7.12 12.14
CA TRP A 15 -13.01 -6.22 13.29
C TRP A 15 -13.50 -4.83 12.88
N SER A 16 -14.06 -4.09 13.84
CA SER A 16 -14.51 -2.72 13.63
C SER A 16 -14.19 -1.87 14.86
N TYR A 17 -13.75 -0.63 14.62
CA TYR A 17 -13.41 0.33 15.67
C TYR A 17 -14.02 1.69 15.37
N ASP A 18 -14.67 2.29 16.37
CA ASP A 18 -15.08 3.68 16.30
C ASP A 18 -13.87 4.60 16.51
N VAL A 19 -13.79 5.64 15.69
CA VAL A 19 -12.64 6.56 15.66
C VAL A 19 -13.10 8.02 15.60
N GLY A 20 -12.26 8.90 16.11
CA GLY A 20 -12.36 10.33 15.91
C GLY A 20 -11.91 10.75 14.50
N PRO A 21 -11.87 12.07 14.23
CA PRO A 21 -11.35 12.61 12.98
C PRO A 21 -9.89 12.26 12.74
N ALA A 22 -9.52 12.11 11.47
CA ALA A 22 -8.15 11.87 11.00
C ALA A 22 -7.37 10.81 11.82
N PRO A 23 -7.90 9.58 11.99
CA PRO A 23 -7.21 8.55 12.74
C PRO A 23 -5.95 8.07 12.00
N LEU A 24 -4.97 7.59 12.75
CA LEU A 24 -3.84 6.84 12.21
C LEU A 24 -4.21 5.37 12.06
N VAL A 25 -4.12 4.83 10.84
CA VAL A 25 -4.38 3.43 10.53
C VAL A 25 -3.09 2.74 10.13
N LYS A 26 -2.67 1.76 10.93
CA LYS A 26 -1.45 0.99 10.72
C LYS A 26 -1.78 -0.42 10.25
N ALA A 27 -1.08 -0.89 9.23
CA ALA A 27 -1.17 -2.30 8.82
C ALA A 27 0.21 -2.88 8.60
N SER A 28 0.43 -4.11 9.05
CA SER A 28 1.62 -4.87 8.68
C SER A 28 1.24 -6.26 8.23
N ASN A 29 1.70 -6.62 7.03
CA ASN A 29 1.50 -7.93 6.45
C ASN A 29 2.83 -8.55 6.02
N VAL A 30 2.90 -9.87 6.05
CA VAL A 30 4.08 -10.63 5.63
C VAL A 30 3.88 -11.26 4.26
N GLY A 31 2.65 -11.61 3.89
CA GLY A 31 2.33 -12.28 2.63
C GLY A 31 0.89 -12.03 2.21
N GLY A 32 0.64 -11.85 0.91
CA GLY A 32 -0.71 -11.61 0.36
C GLY A 32 -0.94 -10.16 -0.02
N THR A 33 -2.05 -9.57 0.41
CA THR A 33 -2.45 -8.21 0.02
C THR A 33 -2.80 -7.32 1.20
N ILE A 34 -2.59 -6.01 1.04
CA ILE A 34 -3.18 -4.97 1.86
C ILE A 34 -3.98 -4.07 0.91
N ARG A 35 -5.29 -4.05 1.06
CA ARG A 35 -6.20 -3.18 0.31
C ARG A 35 -6.85 -2.20 1.26
N VAL A 36 -6.75 -0.92 0.96
CA VAL A 36 -7.35 0.17 1.73
C VAL A 36 -8.33 0.91 0.85
N GLU A 37 -9.57 1.01 1.30
CA GLU A 37 -10.65 1.73 0.64
C GLU A 37 -11.22 2.78 1.59
N SER A 38 -11.37 4.01 1.12
CA SER A 38 -12.09 5.03 1.87
C SER A 38 -13.59 4.74 1.95
N VAL A 39 -14.21 5.14 3.06
CA VAL A 39 -15.65 5.03 3.30
C VAL A 39 -16.21 6.29 3.96
N GLN A 40 -17.48 6.58 3.69
CA GLN A 40 -18.24 7.64 4.35
C GLN A 40 -18.80 7.15 5.70
N ALA A 41 -17.92 6.74 6.61
CA ALA A 41 -18.28 6.26 7.94
C ALA A 41 -17.27 6.73 8.99
N ARG A 42 -17.71 6.85 10.25
CA ARG A 42 -16.87 7.22 11.40
C ARG A 42 -16.30 6.00 12.10
N GLY A 43 -15.65 5.13 11.35
CA GLY A 43 -15.10 3.88 11.86
C GLY A 43 -14.06 3.29 10.92
N VAL A 44 -13.18 2.46 11.49
CA VAL A 44 -12.24 1.63 10.73
C VAL A 44 -12.72 0.19 10.77
N GLY A 45 -13.00 -0.37 9.60
CA GLY A 45 -13.29 -1.79 9.41
C GLY A 45 -12.07 -2.54 8.91
N ILE A 46 -11.85 -3.74 9.44
CA ILE A 46 -10.74 -4.62 9.06
C ILE A 46 -11.34 -5.98 8.72
N SER A 47 -10.99 -6.53 7.56
CA SER A 47 -11.29 -7.90 7.16
C SER A 47 -10.01 -8.61 6.78
N ALA A 48 -9.88 -9.88 7.17
CA ALA A 48 -8.74 -10.71 6.82
C ALA A 48 -9.22 -12.06 6.29
N GLU A 49 -8.73 -12.42 5.10
CA GLU A 49 -8.87 -13.76 4.53
C GLU A 49 -7.52 -14.46 4.52
N THR A 50 -7.47 -15.67 5.07
CA THR A 50 -6.26 -16.47 5.13
C THR A 50 -6.35 -17.57 4.08
N SER A 51 -5.31 -17.70 3.26
CA SER A 51 -5.23 -18.72 2.21
C SER A 51 -3.86 -19.39 2.16
N GLY A 52 -3.78 -20.55 1.51
CA GLY A 52 -2.54 -21.32 1.42
C GLY A 52 -2.14 -22.01 2.73
N GLY A 53 -1.07 -22.80 2.64
CA GLY A 53 -0.54 -23.63 3.72
C GLY A 53 -1.46 -24.76 4.23
N THR A 54 -0.96 -25.55 5.16
CA THR A 54 -1.73 -26.55 5.93
C THR A 54 -2.40 -25.92 7.15
N ASP A 55 -3.30 -26.65 7.82
CA ASP A 55 -3.90 -26.18 9.08
C ASP A 55 -2.85 -25.94 10.17
N GLU A 56 -1.82 -26.79 10.24
CA GLU A 56 -0.71 -26.65 11.18
C GLU A 56 0.14 -25.40 10.87
N GLU A 57 0.30 -25.05 9.59
CA GLU A 57 0.98 -23.83 9.18
C GLU A 57 0.16 -22.60 9.55
N ARG A 58 -1.12 -22.59 9.20
CA ARG A 58 -2.06 -21.51 9.55
C ARG A 58 -2.13 -21.28 11.06
N ALA A 59 -2.10 -22.34 11.87
CA ALA A 59 -2.16 -22.24 13.33
C ALA A 59 -0.95 -21.54 13.97
N ARG A 60 0.18 -21.39 13.26
CA ARG A 60 1.34 -20.63 13.77
C ARG A 60 1.20 -19.12 13.58
N TRP A 61 0.33 -18.69 12.67
CA TRP A 61 0.14 -17.29 12.35
C TRP A 61 -0.92 -16.65 13.22
N ASN A 62 -0.69 -15.39 13.60
CA ASN A 62 -1.63 -14.59 14.37
C ASN A 62 -1.94 -13.28 13.63
N ILE A 63 -3.19 -12.86 13.72
CA ILE A 63 -3.65 -11.54 13.31
C ILE A 63 -4.05 -10.81 14.59
N GLU A 64 -3.25 -9.83 14.99
CA GLU A 64 -3.52 -9.02 16.18
C GLU A 64 -4.01 -7.64 15.75
N THR A 65 -5.12 -7.20 16.35
CA THR A 65 -5.71 -5.89 16.11
C THR A 65 -5.78 -5.08 17.40
N HIS A 66 -5.59 -3.77 17.28
CA HIS A 66 -5.73 -2.82 18.38
C HIS A 66 -6.42 -1.57 17.85
N GLY A 67 -7.33 -0.99 18.63
CA GLY A 67 -8.04 0.22 18.23
C GLY A 67 -8.34 1.14 19.39
N SER A 68 -8.27 2.42 19.10
CA SER A 68 -8.56 3.55 19.98
C SER A 68 -9.23 4.66 19.15
N GLN A 69 -9.62 5.76 19.80
CA GLN A 69 -10.21 6.91 19.12
C GLN A 69 -9.27 7.55 18.07
N SER A 70 -7.95 7.46 18.22
CA SER A 70 -6.99 8.13 17.33
C SER A 70 -6.11 7.19 16.52
N GLU A 71 -6.05 5.91 16.87
CA GLU A 71 -5.19 4.93 16.20
C GLU A 71 -5.86 3.56 16.13
N VAL A 72 -5.79 2.94 14.96
CA VAL A 72 -6.19 1.55 14.71
C VAL A 72 -5.04 0.83 14.04
N SER A 73 -4.72 -0.40 14.47
CA SER A 73 -3.65 -1.20 13.91
C SER A 73 -4.06 -2.66 13.69
N VAL A 74 -3.55 -3.25 12.62
CA VAL A 74 -3.59 -4.70 12.35
C VAL A 74 -2.19 -5.20 12.03
N ARG A 75 -1.79 -6.32 12.63
CA ARG A 75 -0.48 -6.91 12.44
C ARG A 75 -0.58 -8.41 12.25
N VAL A 76 -0.02 -8.91 11.14
CA VAL A 76 0.15 -10.34 10.88
C VAL A 76 1.54 -10.77 11.35
N CYS A 77 1.61 -11.79 12.20
CA CYS A 77 2.86 -12.24 12.80
C CYS A 77 2.96 -13.78 12.85
N CYS A 78 4.19 -14.27 12.68
CA CYS A 78 4.52 -15.66 12.99
C CYS A 78 4.69 -15.78 14.52
N GLY A 79 3.78 -16.51 15.18
CA GLY A 79 3.66 -16.47 16.63
C GLY A 79 3.12 -15.12 17.15
N PRO A 80 3.29 -14.82 18.44
CA PRO A 80 2.77 -13.58 19.04
C PRO A 80 3.48 -12.32 18.52
N CYS A 81 2.73 -11.27 18.17
CA CYS A 81 3.31 -10.04 17.62
C CYS A 81 4.15 -9.22 18.63
N GLY A 82 4.00 -9.48 19.93
CA GLY A 82 4.70 -8.76 21.00
C GLY A 82 6.16 -9.17 21.24
N LYS A 83 6.66 -10.26 20.64
CA LYS A 83 8.03 -10.73 20.89
C LYS A 83 8.97 -10.27 19.77
N ARG A 84 9.90 -9.36 20.09
CA ARG A 84 11.04 -9.06 19.22
C ARG A 84 11.94 -10.29 19.12
N GLY A 85 11.95 -10.92 17.95
CA GLY A 85 12.96 -11.91 17.61
C GLY A 85 12.42 -13.11 16.86
N LYS A 86 12.89 -13.24 15.62
CA LYS A 86 12.91 -14.46 14.80
C LYS A 86 11.52 -14.91 14.34
N ASN A 87 11.14 -14.52 13.12
CA ASN A 87 10.20 -15.29 12.25
C ASN A 87 10.80 -16.67 11.88
N LYS A 88 11.37 -17.39 12.86
CA LYS A 88 11.88 -18.74 12.68
C LYS A 88 10.67 -19.66 12.77
N GLY A 89 10.32 -20.30 11.65
CA GLY A 89 9.29 -21.32 11.60
C GLY A 89 8.12 -21.02 10.66
N CYS A 90 8.02 -19.81 10.09
CA CYS A 90 7.01 -19.49 9.09
C CYS A 90 7.64 -19.11 7.74
N GLN A 91 8.43 -20.05 7.20
CA GLN A 91 8.85 -20.04 5.78
C GLN A 91 7.88 -20.93 5.01
N ASP A 92 6.62 -20.52 4.98
CA ASP A 92 5.53 -21.30 4.39
C ASP A 92 4.76 -20.47 3.35
N SER A 93 3.68 -21.05 2.81
CA SER A 93 2.92 -20.47 1.71
C SER A 93 1.62 -19.76 2.16
N VAL A 94 1.45 -19.55 3.47
CA VAL A 94 0.27 -18.90 4.03
C VAL A 94 0.27 -17.42 3.61
N ARG A 95 -0.88 -16.94 3.17
CA ARG A 95 -1.12 -15.57 2.72
C ARG A 95 -2.31 -14.98 3.46
N PHE A 96 -2.27 -13.66 3.63
CA PHE A 96 -3.28 -12.88 4.31
C PHE A 96 -3.72 -11.76 3.38
N ASP A 97 -4.98 -11.76 3.01
CA ASP A 97 -5.59 -10.68 2.24
C ASP A 97 -6.33 -9.76 3.21
N LEU A 98 -5.69 -8.64 3.53
CA LEU A 98 -6.23 -7.63 4.44
C LEU A 98 -7.01 -6.59 3.63
N VAL A 99 -8.26 -6.35 4.03
CA VAL A 99 -9.09 -5.25 3.51
C VAL A 99 -9.41 -4.30 4.65
N LEU A 100 -8.97 -3.05 4.51
CA LEU A 100 -9.21 -1.97 5.45
C LEU A 100 -10.19 -0.98 4.84
N ARG A 101 -11.28 -0.71 5.54
CA ARG A 101 -12.23 0.35 5.21
C ARG A 101 -12.01 1.48 6.19
N VAL A 102 -11.58 2.64 5.71
CA VAL A 102 -11.10 3.74 6.56
C VAL A 102 -11.81 5.06 6.21
N PRO A 103 -11.92 6.02 7.14
CA PRO A 103 -12.34 7.38 6.79
C PRO A 103 -11.43 8.01 5.72
N GLU A 104 -11.98 8.88 4.88
CA GLU A 104 -11.22 9.58 3.82
C GLU A 104 -10.05 10.41 4.38
N ASP A 105 -10.20 10.98 5.57
CA ASP A 105 -9.19 11.81 6.24
C ASP A 105 -8.16 11.00 7.05
N ALA A 106 -8.21 9.66 7.02
CA ALA A 106 -7.28 8.81 7.75
C ALA A 106 -5.83 8.97 7.25
N HIS A 107 -4.90 8.93 8.19
CA HIS A 107 -3.46 8.81 7.92
C HIS A 107 -3.08 7.33 7.89
N LEU A 108 -2.20 6.92 6.97
CA LEU A 108 -1.85 5.51 6.77
C LEU A 108 -0.37 5.25 7.04
N GLU A 109 -0.09 4.17 7.75
CA GLU A 109 1.24 3.53 7.82
C GLU A 109 1.11 2.05 7.46
N LEU A 110 1.55 1.68 6.25
CA LEU A 110 1.38 0.34 5.70
C LEU A 110 2.75 -0.30 5.47
N ASN A 111 2.93 -1.51 6.00
CA ASN A 111 4.18 -2.26 5.91
C ASN A 111 3.92 -3.63 5.29
N GLY A 112 4.66 -4.00 4.25
CA GLY A 112 4.51 -5.30 3.58
C GLY A 112 5.85 -5.98 3.30
N VAL A 113 6.03 -7.24 3.70
CA VAL A 113 7.26 -7.97 3.35
C VAL A 113 7.15 -8.56 1.94
N SER A 114 6.17 -9.42 1.71
CA SER A 114 5.85 -9.98 0.40
C SER A 114 4.39 -9.71 0.07
N SER A 115 4.03 -8.44 -0.01
CA SER A 115 2.65 -7.99 -0.04
C SER A 115 2.42 -6.94 -1.12
N ARG A 116 1.35 -7.12 -1.91
CA ARG A 116 0.85 -6.04 -2.78
C ARG A 116 0.01 -5.09 -1.95
N VAL A 117 0.24 -3.79 -2.10
CA VAL A 117 -0.48 -2.73 -1.39
C VAL A 117 -1.29 -1.91 -2.39
N SER A 118 -2.57 -1.70 -2.11
CA SER A 118 -3.45 -0.83 -2.88
C SER A 118 -4.22 0.09 -1.96
N VAL A 119 -4.24 1.39 -2.27
CA VAL A 119 -4.95 2.43 -1.50
C VAL A 119 -5.82 3.23 -2.46
N ALA A 120 -7.11 3.36 -2.14
CA ALA A 120 -8.07 4.11 -2.96
C ALA A 120 -8.87 5.12 -2.13
N GLY A 121 -8.78 6.39 -2.54
CA GLY A 121 -9.62 7.50 -2.04
C GLY A 121 -9.28 7.98 -0.63
N VAL A 122 -8.09 7.68 -0.12
CA VAL A 122 -7.64 8.22 1.18
C VAL A 122 -6.87 9.52 0.95
N ALA A 123 -7.38 10.61 1.51
CA ALA A 123 -6.85 11.96 1.31
C ALA A 123 -5.76 12.34 2.32
N GLY A 124 -5.69 11.66 3.47
CA GLY A 124 -4.66 11.87 4.49
C GLY A 124 -3.26 11.42 4.06
N GLU A 125 -2.26 11.70 4.90
CA GLU A 125 -0.87 11.33 4.64
C GLU A 125 -0.69 9.81 4.60
N GLN A 126 0.19 9.32 3.72
CA GLN A 126 0.40 7.88 3.55
C GLN A 126 1.90 7.57 3.54
N SER A 127 2.33 6.72 4.47
CA SER A 127 3.64 6.08 4.47
C SER A 127 3.47 4.60 4.17
N ILE A 128 4.07 4.13 3.06
CA ILE A 128 3.96 2.76 2.61
C ILE A 128 5.36 2.23 2.33
N ASP A 129 5.74 1.17 3.05
CA ASP A 129 7.04 0.53 2.91
C ASP A 129 6.84 -0.95 2.59
N THR A 130 7.44 -1.42 1.49
CA THR A 130 7.47 -2.85 1.16
C THR A 130 8.88 -3.36 0.89
N VAL A 131 9.10 -4.65 1.14
CA VAL A 131 10.30 -5.33 0.65
C VAL A 131 10.06 -5.84 -0.77
N ALA A 132 9.00 -6.62 -0.97
CA ALA A 132 8.62 -7.15 -2.26
C ALA A 132 7.10 -7.03 -2.47
N GLY A 133 6.71 -6.40 -3.57
CA GLY A 133 5.31 -6.26 -3.95
C GLY A 133 5.03 -4.94 -4.65
N ASP A 134 3.95 -4.94 -5.45
CA ASP A 134 3.50 -3.74 -6.13
C ASP A 134 2.76 -2.81 -5.17
N MET A 135 2.89 -1.50 -5.40
CA MET A 135 2.14 -0.46 -4.71
C MET A 135 1.27 0.29 -5.71
N GLU A 136 0.00 0.45 -5.38
CA GLU A 136 -0.94 1.28 -6.13
C GLU A 136 -1.62 2.28 -5.18
N VAL A 137 -1.53 3.57 -5.50
CA VAL A 137 -2.14 4.64 -4.72
C VAL A 137 -2.97 5.51 -5.64
N GLU A 138 -4.28 5.54 -5.40
CA GLU A 138 -5.24 6.33 -6.16
C GLU A 138 -6.01 7.30 -5.25
N GLY A 139 -6.17 8.53 -5.72
CA GLY A 139 -6.96 9.55 -5.03
C GLY A 139 -6.25 10.26 -3.88
N SER A 140 -4.91 10.16 -3.77
CA SER A 140 -4.18 10.87 -2.72
C SER A 140 -4.22 12.40 -2.89
N ALA A 141 -4.33 13.14 -1.79
CA ALA A 141 -4.34 14.61 -1.78
C ALA A 141 -3.33 15.25 -0.81
N ALA A 142 -2.70 14.43 0.03
CA ALA A 142 -1.65 14.80 0.99
C ALA A 142 -0.31 14.14 0.65
N PRO A 143 0.78 14.49 1.36
CA PRO A 143 2.09 13.88 1.16
C PRO A 143 2.10 12.34 1.14
N LEU A 144 2.88 11.79 0.21
CA LEU A 144 3.16 10.36 0.11
C LEU A 144 4.64 10.09 0.43
N ARG A 145 4.89 9.03 1.19
CA ARG A 145 6.19 8.40 1.34
C ARG A 145 6.06 6.93 0.93
N LEU A 146 6.59 6.58 -0.24
CA LEU A 146 6.50 5.23 -0.79
C LEU A 146 7.91 4.66 -0.95
N THR A 147 8.19 3.50 -0.36
CA THR A 147 9.48 2.83 -0.47
C THR A 147 9.30 1.36 -0.81
N THR A 148 9.96 0.86 -1.86
CA THR A 148 10.06 -0.58 -2.10
C THR A 148 11.47 -1.05 -2.41
N VAL A 149 11.82 -2.29 -2.07
CA VAL A 149 13.04 -2.90 -2.62
C VAL A 149 12.75 -3.50 -4.00
N SER A 150 11.64 -4.23 -4.15
CA SER A 150 11.21 -4.75 -5.44
C SER A 150 9.72 -4.64 -5.68
N GLY A 151 9.34 -4.22 -6.88
CA GLY A 151 7.94 -4.11 -7.31
C GLY A 151 7.65 -2.80 -8.04
N ARG A 152 6.51 -2.76 -8.73
CA ARG A 152 6.05 -1.56 -9.44
C ARG A 152 5.36 -0.60 -8.47
N ILE A 153 5.60 0.70 -8.62
CA ILE A 153 4.84 1.73 -7.91
C ILE A 153 3.98 2.48 -8.93
N SER A 154 2.67 2.57 -8.69
CA SER A 154 1.70 3.33 -9.49
C SER A 154 1.02 4.36 -8.60
N VAL A 155 1.06 5.64 -8.98
CA VAL A 155 0.45 6.73 -8.22
C VAL A 155 -0.43 7.59 -9.12
N ARG A 156 -1.69 7.76 -8.71
CA ARG A 156 -2.67 8.66 -9.35
C ARG A 156 -3.24 9.61 -8.29
N PRO A 157 -2.55 10.71 -7.98
CA PRO A 157 -3.03 11.63 -6.95
C PRO A 157 -4.28 12.38 -7.44
N GLN A 158 -5.22 12.67 -6.56
CA GLN A 158 -6.31 13.61 -6.83
C GLN A 158 -5.78 15.04 -6.91
N LYS A 159 -4.78 15.37 -6.08
CA LYS A 159 -4.08 16.66 -6.07
C LYS A 159 -2.58 16.44 -5.82
N PRO A 160 -1.69 17.08 -6.60
CA PRO A 160 -0.26 17.03 -6.28
C PRO A 160 0.04 17.57 -4.89
N ALA A 161 0.87 16.86 -4.13
CA ALA A 161 1.38 17.23 -2.82
C ALA A 161 2.87 16.86 -2.71
N PRO A 162 3.64 17.48 -1.79
CA PRO A 162 5.04 17.12 -1.59
C PRO A 162 5.18 15.63 -1.29
N SER A 163 5.90 14.88 -2.12
CA SER A 163 5.95 13.41 -2.02
C SER A 163 7.36 12.88 -2.28
N GLN A 164 7.66 11.74 -1.69
CA GLN A 164 8.91 11.01 -1.86
C GLN A 164 8.61 9.56 -2.24
N ILE A 165 9.12 9.12 -3.38
CA ILE A 165 8.92 7.77 -3.91
C ILE A 165 10.30 7.17 -4.18
N GLN A 166 10.58 6.04 -3.57
CA GLN A 166 11.87 5.35 -3.65
C GLN A 166 11.68 3.88 -4.02
N SER A 167 12.50 3.39 -4.94
CA SER A 167 12.57 1.97 -5.29
C SER A 167 14.03 1.53 -5.43
N VAL A 168 14.35 0.27 -5.14
CA VAL A 168 15.64 -0.31 -5.56
C VAL A 168 15.49 -0.94 -6.94
N SER A 169 14.51 -1.79 -7.14
CA SER A 169 14.24 -2.44 -8.42
C SER A 169 12.75 -2.43 -8.76
N GLY A 170 12.40 -1.68 -9.81
CA GLY A 170 11.05 -1.66 -10.32
C GLY A 170 10.70 -0.32 -10.96
N ASP A 171 9.67 -0.38 -11.80
CA ASP A 171 9.19 0.80 -12.53
C ASP A 171 8.31 1.66 -11.63
N VAL A 172 8.40 2.98 -11.82
CA VAL A 172 7.51 3.94 -11.16
C VAL A 172 6.66 4.64 -12.21
N ALA A 173 5.34 4.60 -12.03
CA ALA A 173 4.38 5.28 -12.88
C ALA A 173 3.61 6.33 -12.07
N ILE A 174 3.55 7.57 -12.56
CA ILE A 174 2.81 8.67 -11.95
C ILE A 174 1.86 9.25 -13.01
N ALA A 175 0.56 9.27 -12.72
CA ALA A 175 -0.43 9.91 -13.57
C ALA A 175 -0.99 11.15 -12.87
N LEU A 176 -0.48 12.33 -13.27
CA LEU A 176 -0.90 13.61 -12.70
C LEU A 176 -2.27 14.03 -13.24
N PRO A 177 -3.12 14.69 -12.43
CA PRO A 177 -4.35 15.32 -12.92
C PRO A 177 -4.07 16.35 -14.00
N ALA A 178 -4.99 16.44 -14.96
CA ALA A 178 -4.91 17.34 -16.11
C ALA A 178 -4.54 18.79 -15.72
N GLY A 179 -3.37 19.25 -16.17
CA GLY A 179 -2.93 20.63 -15.97
C GLY A 179 -2.59 21.00 -14.51
N ALA A 180 -2.54 20.03 -13.58
CA ALA A 180 -2.21 20.31 -12.20
C ALA A 180 -0.73 20.74 -12.05
N PRO A 181 -0.43 21.80 -11.29
CA PRO A 181 0.95 22.23 -11.09
C PRO A 181 1.67 21.22 -10.20
N ALA A 182 2.67 20.53 -10.76
CA ALA A 182 3.61 19.71 -10.02
C ALA A 182 5.03 19.84 -10.60
N ARG A 183 6.03 19.66 -9.74
CA ARG A 183 7.43 19.50 -10.15
C ARG A 183 7.88 18.11 -9.75
N VAL A 184 7.88 17.18 -10.69
CA VAL A 184 8.38 15.82 -10.48
C VAL A 184 9.88 15.83 -10.77
N VAL A 185 10.70 15.48 -9.78
CA VAL A 185 12.16 15.35 -9.93
C VAL A 185 12.48 13.87 -10.01
N LEU A 186 13.26 13.48 -11.02
CA LEU A 186 13.47 12.11 -11.43
C LEU A 186 14.96 11.74 -11.35
N SER A 187 15.24 10.59 -10.75
CA SER A 187 16.58 10.00 -10.70
C SER A 187 16.49 8.47 -10.84
N THR A 188 17.32 7.90 -11.71
CA THR A 188 17.56 6.45 -11.81
C THR A 188 19.04 6.20 -12.04
N ALA A 189 19.61 5.12 -11.49
CA ALA A 189 20.97 4.71 -11.83
C ALA A 189 20.99 3.95 -13.17
N SER A 190 19.98 3.10 -13.41
CA SER A 190 19.78 2.40 -14.68
C SER A 190 18.29 2.34 -15.06
N GLY A 191 17.96 2.84 -16.25
CA GLY A 191 16.60 2.87 -16.78
C GLY A 191 16.35 4.14 -17.60
N ARG A 192 15.12 4.34 -18.03
CA ARG A 192 14.67 5.52 -18.78
C ARG A 192 13.70 6.33 -17.95
N LEU A 193 13.76 7.65 -18.11
CA LEU A 193 12.87 8.60 -17.44
C LEU A 193 12.02 9.26 -18.54
N ASN A 194 10.76 8.85 -18.67
CA ASN A 194 9.89 9.15 -19.83
C ASN A 194 10.58 8.87 -21.19
N GLY A 195 11.29 7.75 -21.30
CA GLY A 195 12.02 7.36 -22.51
C GLY A 195 13.39 8.03 -22.68
N ASP A 196 13.76 9.01 -21.85
CA ASP A 196 15.07 9.69 -21.90
C ASP A 196 15.89 9.43 -20.61
N PRO A 197 17.08 8.81 -20.67
CA PRO A 197 17.92 8.60 -19.49
C PRO A 197 18.50 9.90 -18.88
N LYS A 198 18.48 11.02 -19.62
CA LYS A 198 19.00 12.32 -19.17
C LYS A 198 17.93 13.23 -18.59
N LEU A 199 16.66 12.88 -18.67
CA LEU A 199 15.59 13.67 -18.05
C LEU A 199 15.80 13.74 -16.52
N ARG A 200 15.58 14.91 -15.93
CA ARG A 200 15.75 15.13 -14.46
C ARG A 200 14.49 15.65 -13.79
N SER A 201 13.55 16.17 -14.57
CA SER A 201 12.28 16.64 -14.02
C SER A 201 11.20 16.76 -15.07
N VAL A 202 9.95 16.58 -14.64
CA VAL A 202 8.73 16.87 -15.39
C VAL A 202 7.95 17.95 -14.65
N GLY A 203 7.40 18.93 -15.38
CA GLY A 203 6.73 20.10 -14.80
C GLY A 203 7.70 21.16 -14.27
N ARG A 204 7.17 22.35 -13.95
CA ARG A 204 7.98 23.55 -13.63
C ARG A 204 7.57 24.27 -12.33
N SER A 205 6.37 24.02 -11.83
CA SER A 205 5.76 24.76 -10.71
C SER A 205 4.92 23.83 -9.84
N GLY A 206 4.58 24.27 -8.63
CA GLY A 206 3.78 23.48 -7.70
C GLY A 206 4.62 22.57 -6.79
N PRO A 207 3.97 21.66 -6.06
CA PRO A 207 4.63 20.79 -5.08
C PRO A 207 5.70 19.90 -5.72
N LYS A 208 6.78 19.67 -4.98
CA LYS A 208 7.87 18.78 -5.41
C LYS A 208 7.51 17.32 -5.15
N ILE A 209 7.57 16.49 -6.18
CA ILE A 209 7.47 15.03 -6.06
C ILE A 209 8.85 14.47 -6.42
N ALA A 210 9.57 13.91 -5.46
CA ALA A 210 10.87 13.29 -5.69
C ALA A 210 10.68 11.80 -5.99
N VAL A 211 11.23 11.32 -7.11
CA VAL A 211 11.22 9.92 -7.51
C VAL A 211 12.65 9.46 -7.71
N GLU A 212 13.05 8.45 -6.96
CA GLU A 212 14.37 7.86 -7.01
C GLU A 212 14.23 6.35 -7.19
N THR A 213 14.92 5.79 -8.16
CA THR A 213 15.07 4.34 -8.29
C THR A 213 16.53 3.98 -8.53
N VAL A 214 16.97 2.77 -8.17
CA VAL A 214 18.29 2.28 -8.59
C VAL A 214 18.17 1.67 -9.99
N SER A 215 17.21 0.75 -10.17
CA SER A 215 16.96 0.09 -11.44
C SER A 215 15.48 0.09 -11.78
N GLY A 216 15.13 0.67 -12.92
CA GLY A 216 13.76 0.70 -13.42
C GLY A 216 13.47 1.97 -14.21
N ASP A 217 12.40 1.90 -15.00
CA ASP A 217 11.93 3.04 -15.78
C ASP A 217 10.97 3.88 -14.92
N VAL A 218 11.05 5.21 -15.07
CA VAL A 218 10.08 6.13 -14.47
C VAL A 218 9.25 6.77 -15.56
N THR A 219 7.93 6.62 -15.46
CA THR A 219 6.97 7.22 -16.37
C THR A 219 6.07 8.21 -15.63
N VAL A 220 6.00 9.43 -16.13
CA VAL A 220 5.15 10.50 -15.64
C VAL A 220 4.26 10.96 -16.79
N VAL A 221 2.96 10.81 -16.64
CA VAL A 221 1.96 11.28 -17.61
C VAL A 221 1.10 12.36 -16.98
N ASP A 222 0.79 13.39 -17.79
CA ASP A 222 -0.27 14.34 -17.49
C ASP A 222 -1.54 13.82 -18.16
N THR A 223 -2.55 13.46 -17.38
CA THR A 223 -3.80 12.87 -17.89
C THR A 223 -4.58 13.80 -18.82
N GLY A 224 -4.28 15.10 -18.81
CA GLY A 224 -4.85 16.09 -19.74
C GLY A 224 -4.07 16.26 -21.05
N ARG A 225 -2.84 15.73 -21.15
CA ARG A 225 -2.05 15.74 -22.39
C ARG A 225 -2.00 14.34 -22.96
N SER A 226 -3.00 14.00 -23.76
CA SER A 226 -2.88 12.88 -24.69
C SER A 226 -1.67 13.12 -25.61
N SER A 227 -0.80 12.12 -25.72
CA SER A 227 0.37 12.12 -26.59
C SER A 227 -0.05 12.44 -28.03
N ARG A 228 0.32 13.62 -28.51
CA ARG A 228 0.43 13.87 -29.95
C ARG A 228 1.79 13.39 -30.44
#